data_AF-A0A7R9MR05-F1
#
_entry.id   AF-A0A7R9MR05-F1
#
_cell.length_a   1.000
_cell.length_b   1.000
_cell.length_c   1.000
_cell.angle_alpha   90.00
_cell.angle_beta   90.00
_cell.angle_gamma   90.00
#
_symmetry.space_group_name_H-M   'P 1'
#
loop_
_entity.id
_entity.type
_entity.pdbx_description
1 polymer ?
#
loop_
_entity_poly.entity_id
_entity_poly.type
_entity_poly.pdbx_seq_one_letter_code
_entity_poly.pdbx_strand_id
1 'polypeptide(L)'
;MFWIHGGALALGSSFQYQYNGSALAAHDVVVVSMNYRLAQFGFLYGGDDRAPGNQGFYDQLLALKWVRENIYKFGGDRDQITIFGQSAVDANHITEATVVGTTVATLDTEYLP
;
A
#
# COMPACT_ATOMS: atom_id res chain seq x y z
N MET A 1 -3.28 7.70 -7.38
CA MET A 1 -3.39 7.67 -5.90
C MET A 1 -3.57 6.22 -5.44
N PHE A 2 -2.82 5.79 -4.42
CA PHE A 2 -2.78 4.41 -3.92
C PHE A 2 -3.18 4.36 -2.44
N TRP A 3 -4.35 3.78 -2.15
CA TRP A 3 -4.96 3.71 -0.83
C TRP A 3 -4.65 2.40 -0.12
N ILE A 4 -4.18 2.50 1.13
CA ILE A 4 -3.99 1.38 2.05
C ILE A 4 -4.96 1.56 3.22
N HIS A 5 -5.87 0.61 3.41
CA HIS A 5 -6.82 0.68 4.52
C HIS A 5 -6.15 0.44 5.87
N GLY A 6 -6.64 1.10 6.90
CA GLY A 6 -6.25 0.84 8.29
C GLY A 6 -6.95 -0.37 8.90
N GLY A 7 -6.87 -0.41 10.23
CA GLY A 7 -7.50 -1.44 11.06
C GLY A 7 -6.54 -2.18 11.97
N ALA A 8 -5.54 -1.47 12.53
CA ALA A 8 -4.58 -2.00 13.49
C ALA A 8 -3.83 -3.26 12.99
N LEU A 9 -3.62 -3.37 11.67
CA LEU A 9 -3.05 -4.54 11.01
C LEU A 9 -3.84 -5.85 11.24
N ALA A 10 -5.05 -5.79 11.79
CA ALA A 10 -5.83 -6.94 12.22
C ALA A 10 -7.20 -7.04 11.54
N LEU A 11 -7.75 -5.90 11.08
CA LEU A 11 -9.08 -5.75 10.51
C LEU A 11 -9.03 -4.84 9.27
N GLY A 12 -10.14 -4.77 8.54
CA GLY A 12 -10.33 -3.81 7.45
C GLY A 12 -10.42 -4.48 6.09
N SER A 13 -10.80 -3.70 5.08
CA SER A 13 -10.83 -4.14 3.69
C SER A 13 -10.86 -2.94 2.74
N SER A 14 -10.30 -3.10 1.54
CA SER A 14 -10.43 -2.13 0.45
C SER A 14 -11.88 -1.93 -0.03
N PHE A 15 -12.79 -2.85 0.29
CA PHE A 15 -14.19 -2.79 -0.14
C PHE A 15 -15.10 -2.01 0.81
N GLN A 16 -14.58 -1.51 1.95
CA GLN A 16 -15.41 -0.75 2.89
C GLN A 16 -16.02 0.48 2.21
N TYR A 17 -17.32 0.71 2.42
CA TYR A 17 -18.08 1.76 1.74
C TYR A 17 -17.45 3.16 1.89
N GLN A 18 -16.87 3.45 3.07
CA GLN A 18 -16.19 4.72 3.31
C GLN A 18 -14.94 4.94 2.43
N TYR A 19 -14.45 3.91 1.74
CA TYR A 19 -13.27 3.97 0.85
C TYR A 19 -13.67 3.94 -0.63
N ASN A 20 -14.93 4.21 -0.96
CA ASN A 20 -15.35 4.37 -2.34
C ASN A 20 -14.59 5.54 -2.99
N GLY A 21 -13.70 5.21 -3.93
CA GLY A 21 -12.83 6.17 -4.61
C GLY A 21 -13.49 6.99 -5.70
N SER A 22 -14.79 6.81 -5.99
CA SER A 22 -15.47 7.46 -7.13
C SER A 22 -15.42 8.98 -7.07
N ALA A 23 -15.59 9.58 -5.89
CA ALA A 23 -15.52 11.02 -5.72
C ALA A 23 -14.13 11.58 -6.03
N LEU A 24 -13.07 10.87 -5.65
CA LEU A 24 -11.69 11.24 -6.00
C LEU A 24 -11.43 11.03 -7.49
N ALA A 25 -11.86 9.91 -8.06
CA ALA A 25 -11.67 9.58 -9.47
C ALA A 25 -12.35 10.59 -10.42
N ALA A 26 -13.34 11.35 -9.95
CA ALA A 26 -13.96 12.45 -10.70
C ALA A 26 -13.04 13.65 -10.96
N HIS A 27 -11.86 13.70 -10.31
CA HIS A 27 -10.87 14.78 -10.45
C HIS A 27 -9.65 14.37 -11.30
N ASP A 28 -9.86 13.61 -12.38
CA ASP A 28 -8.81 13.18 -13.33
C ASP A 28 -7.63 12.43 -12.67
N VAL A 29 -7.94 11.61 -11.67
CA VAL A 29 -6.95 10.75 -11.00
C VAL A 29 -7.37 9.30 -11.04
N VAL A 30 -6.40 8.40 -11.21
CA VAL A 30 -6.62 6.97 -10.98
C VAL A 30 -6.52 6.68 -9.49
N VAL A 31 -7.57 6.09 -8.92
CA VAL A 31 -7.62 5.66 -7.52
C VAL A 31 -7.51 4.15 -7.46
N VAL A 32 -6.50 3.66 -6.76
CA VAL A 32 -6.28 2.23 -6.52
C VAL A 32 -6.41 1.95 -5.03
N SER A 33 -7.15 0.90 -4.66
CA SER A 33 -7.20 0.37 -3.29
C SER A 33 -6.84 -1.12 -3.31
N MET A 34 -6.30 -1.62 -2.19
CA MET A 34 -5.73 -2.96 -2.12
C MET A 34 -6.04 -3.66 -0.79
N ASN A 35 -6.08 -5.00 -0.78
CA ASN A 35 -6.18 -5.79 0.46
C ASN A 35 -4.83 -6.46 0.74
N TYR A 36 -4.39 -6.42 1.99
CA TYR A 36 -3.19 -7.12 2.48
C TYR A 36 -3.59 -8.15 3.53
N ARG A 37 -2.72 -9.13 3.79
CA ARG A 37 -2.95 -10.09 4.88
C ARG A 37 -2.97 -9.38 6.23
N LEU A 38 -3.92 -9.79 7.08
CA LEU A 38 -4.18 -9.20 8.38
C LEU A 38 -3.89 -10.19 9.52
N ALA A 39 -3.74 -9.65 10.72
CA ALA A 39 -3.52 -10.38 11.96
C ALA A 39 -2.39 -11.41 11.81
N GLN A 40 -2.56 -12.61 12.37
CA GLN A 40 -1.58 -13.70 12.27
C GLN A 40 -1.24 -14.10 10.82
N PHE A 41 -2.14 -13.92 9.85
CA PHE A 41 -1.84 -14.26 8.45
C PHE A 41 -0.86 -13.27 7.81
N GLY A 42 -0.85 -12.02 8.27
CA GLY A 42 0.06 -10.98 7.78
C GLY A 42 1.28 -10.76 8.66
N PHE A 43 1.21 -11.07 9.95
CA PHE A 43 2.18 -10.55 10.93
C PHE A 43 2.62 -11.59 11.96
N LEU A 44 2.34 -12.88 11.77
CA LEU A 44 2.91 -13.92 12.62
C LEU A 44 4.43 -13.99 12.43
N TYR A 45 5.16 -13.81 13.54
CA TYR A 45 6.59 -14.03 13.62
C TYR A 45 6.88 -15.23 14.53
N GLY A 46 7.46 -16.28 13.97
CA GLY A 46 7.80 -17.52 14.68
C GLY A 46 9.28 -17.65 15.06
N GLY A 47 10.13 -16.70 14.65
CA GLY A 47 11.57 -16.76 14.89
C GLY A 47 12.34 -17.69 13.95
N ASP A 48 11.71 -18.17 12.87
CA ASP A 48 12.33 -18.99 11.84
C ASP A 48 11.86 -18.59 10.43
N ASP A 49 12.46 -19.20 9.40
CA ASP A 49 12.16 -18.92 7.99
C ASP A 49 10.75 -19.35 7.56
N ARG A 50 10.05 -20.16 8.35
CA ARG A 50 8.68 -20.61 8.06
C ARG A 50 7.65 -19.57 8.49
N ALA A 51 7.99 -18.74 9.47
CA ALA A 51 7.17 -17.62 9.92
C ALA A 51 8.04 -16.35 10.12
N PRO A 52 8.52 -15.74 9.02
CA PRO A 52 9.45 -14.60 9.09
C PRO A 52 8.80 -13.27 9.52
N GLY A 53 7.47 -13.22 9.69
CA GLY A 53 6.75 -11.98 9.99
C GLY A 53 6.55 -11.07 8.77
N ASN A 54 5.87 -9.94 9.00
CA ASN A 54 5.74 -8.81 8.06
C ASN A 54 5.19 -9.11 6.66
N GLN A 55 4.57 -10.27 6.49
CA GLN A 55 3.92 -10.70 5.26
C GLN A 55 2.87 -9.71 4.74
N GLY A 56 2.12 -9.06 5.63
CA GLY A 56 1.17 -8.01 5.26
C GLY A 56 1.86 -6.76 4.68
N PHE A 57 3.07 -6.42 5.13
CA PHE A 57 3.85 -5.33 4.51
C PHE A 57 4.41 -5.73 3.15
N TYR A 58 4.85 -6.98 2.98
CA TYR A 58 5.27 -7.48 1.67
C TYR A 58 4.12 -7.48 0.65
N ASP A 59 2.89 -7.76 1.08
CA ASP A 59 1.71 -7.64 0.22
C ASP A 59 1.50 -6.20 -0.27
N GLN A 60 1.67 -5.21 0.62
CA GLN A 60 1.56 -3.79 0.27
C GLN A 60 2.65 -3.38 -0.73
N LEU A 61 3.90 -3.80 -0.50
CA LEU A 61 5.01 -3.53 -1.42
C LEU A 61 4.77 -4.17 -2.79
N LEU A 62 4.30 -5.42 -2.82
CA LEU A 62 4.00 -6.13 -4.06
C LEU A 62 2.87 -5.45 -4.83
N ALA A 63 1.81 -5.01 -4.13
CA ALA A 63 0.72 -4.27 -4.74
C ALA A 63 1.20 -2.92 -5.32
N LEU A 64 2.07 -2.19 -4.60
CA LEU A 64 2.65 -0.95 -5.11
C LEU A 64 3.53 -1.18 -6.35
N LYS A 65 4.37 -2.23 -6.34
CA LYS A 65 5.17 -2.64 -7.51
C LYS A 65 4.26 -2.95 -8.70
N TRP A 66 3.20 -3.73 -8.48
CA TRP A 66 2.23 -4.04 -9.53
C TRP A 66 1.58 -2.78 -10.10
N VAL A 67 1.18 -1.83 -9.24
CA VAL A 67 0.63 -0.54 -9.68
C VAL A 67 1.66 0.23 -10.49
N ARG A 68 2.89 0.41 -10.01
CA ARG A 68 3.95 1.11 -10.76
C ARG A 68 4.18 0.49 -12.15
N GLU A 69 4.13 -0.84 -12.25
CA GLU A 69 4.33 -1.57 -13.51
C GLU A 69 3.12 -1.55 -14.44
N ASN A 70 1.90 -1.27 -13.97
CA ASN A 70 0.67 -1.46 -14.75
C ASN A 70 -0.25 -0.24 -14.83
N ILE A 71 -0.05 0.79 -14.02
CA ILE A 71 -1.01 1.90 -13.88
C ILE A 71 -1.22 2.69 -15.18
N TYR A 72 -0.21 2.71 -16.05
CA TYR A 72 -0.31 3.32 -17.39
C TYR A 72 -1.42 2.72 -18.25
N LYS A 73 -1.76 1.43 -18.05
CA LYS A 73 -2.86 0.76 -18.77
C LYS A 73 -4.24 1.27 -18.36
N PHE A 74 -4.32 1.96 -17.22
CA PHE A 74 -5.54 2.53 -16.66
C PHE A 74 -5.57 4.08 -16.77
N GLY A 75 -4.63 4.66 -17.52
CA GLY A 75 -4.52 6.11 -17.70
C GLY A 75 -3.79 6.86 -16.58
N GLY A 76 -3.12 6.17 -15.66
CA GLY A 76 -2.31 6.81 -14.63
C GLY A 76 -0.83 6.91 -15.01
N ASP A 77 -0.10 7.77 -14.31
CA ASP A 77 1.34 7.94 -14.47
C ASP A 77 2.10 7.18 -13.38
N ARG A 78 3.03 6.31 -13.79
CA ARG A 78 3.83 5.46 -12.89
C ARG A 78 4.82 6.25 -12.03
N ASP A 79 5.19 7.45 -12.49
CA ASP A 79 6.14 8.33 -11.80
C ASP A 79 5.42 9.37 -10.94
N GLN A 80 4.07 9.35 -10.91
CA GLN A 80 3.21 10.20 -10.08
C GLN A 80 2.24 9.36 -9.23
N ILE A 81 2.77 8.58 -8.29
CA ILE A 81 1.99 7.76 -7.36
C ILE A 81 2.01 8.37 -5.96
N THR A 82 0.87 8.90 -5.52
CA THR A 82 0.67 9.31 -4.12
C THR A 82 0.14 8.14 -3.28
N ILE A 83 0.87 7.74 -2.24
CA ILE A 83 0.46 6.72 -1.26
C ILE A 83 -0.27 7.42 -0.10
N PHE A 84 -1.40 6.87 0.34
CA PHE A 84 -2.16 7.42 1.46
C PHE A 84 -2.96 6.32 2.18
N GLY A 85 -3.29 6.57 3.45
CA GLY A 85 -3.92 5.59 4.34
C GLY A 85 -4.43 6.24 5.63
N GLN A 86 -5.23 5.52 6.41
CA GLN A 86 -5.78 6.00 7.69
C GLN A 86 -5.55 4.97 8.80
N SER A 87 -4.98 5.41 9.94
CA SER A 87 -4.75 4.67 11.20
C SER A 87 -4.12 3.27 11.10
N ALA A 88 -2.95 3.08 11.73
CA ALA A 88 -2.15 1.86 11.70
C ALA A 88 -1.84 1.33 10.29
N VAL A 89 -1.74 2.24 9.32
CA VAL A 89 -0.81 2.06 8.20
C VAL A 89 0.54 2.44 8.80
N ASP A 90 1.39 1.46 9.06
CA ASP A 90 2.75 1.73 9.51
C ASP A 90 3.54 2.30 8.32
N ALA A 91 3.39 3.61 8.10
CA ALA A 91 4.12 4.34 7.07
C ALA A 91 5.64 4.33 7.34
N ASN A 92 6.09 3.93 8.54
CA ASN A 92 7.51 3.95 8.91
C ASN A 92 8.31 2.77 8.32
N HIS A 93 7.65 1.69 7.87
CA HIS A 93 8.32 0.58 7.16
C HIS A 93 8.32 0.77 5.63
N ILE A 94 7.68 1.83 5.13
CA ILE A 94 7.84 2.30 3.75
C ILE A 94 8.85 3.45 3.85
N THR A 95 10.14 3.14 3.81
CA THR A 95 11.23 4.06 4.18
C THR A 95 11.35 5.35 3.35
N GLU A 96 10.48 5.61 2.37
CA GLU A 96 10.35 6.91 1.68
C GLU A 96 8.90 7.27 1.28
N ALA A 97 7.90 7.01 2.13
CA ALA A 97 6.53 7.49 1.88
C ALA A 97 6.12 8.57 2.89
N THR A 98 6.67 9.77 2.76
CA THR A 98 6.16 10.94 3.47
C THR A 98 4.69 11.18 3.08
N VAL A 99 3.81 11.13 4.08
CA VAL A 99 2.42 11.56 3.96
C VAL A 99 2.38 13.09 3.94
N VAL A 100 1.62 13.62 2.97
CA VAL A 100 1.32 15.04 2.65
C VAL A 100 2.30 15.73 1.70
N GLY A 101 1.83 15.95 0.46
CA GLY A 101 2.38 16.93 -0.48
C GLY A 101 3.54 16.40 -1.31
N THR A 102 3.28 16.09 -2.59
CA THR A 102 4.26 15.97 -3.68
C THR A 102 5.68 15.57 -3.28
N THR A 103 6.01 14.27 -3.33
CA THR A 103 7.38 13.80 -3.56
C THR A 103 7.32 12.44 -4.24
N VAL A 104 8.17 12.27 -5.25
CA VAL A 104 8.39 11.04 -6.01
C VAL A 104 9.02 10.01 -5.07
N ALA A 105 8.32 8.91 -4.80
CA ALA A 105 8.92 7.79 -4.08
C ALA A 105 9.91 7.06 -5.00
N THR A 106 11.20 7.15 -4.69
CA THR A 106 12.24 6.29 -5.23
C THR A 106 12.29 5.00 -4.42
N LEU A 107 12.11 3.85 -5.07
CA LEU A 107 12.24 2.56 -4.41
C LEU A 107 13.73 2.19 -4.41
N ASP A 108 14.42 2.42 -3.30
CA ASP A 108 15.74 1.82 -3.08
C ASP A 108 15.56 0.31 -2.91
N THR A 109 16.09 -0.43 -3.89
CA THR A 109 16.00 -1.90 -3.95
C THR A 109 17.07 -2.59 -3.10
N GLU A 110 17.89 -1.83 -2.36
CA GLU A 110 19.07 -2.33 -1.63
C GLU A 110 18.77 -3.02 -0.29
N TYR A 111 17.51 -3.07 0.16
CA TYR A 111 17.13 -3.74 1.42
C TYR A 111 16.25 -4.98 1.25
N LEU A 112 16.29 -5.62 0.08
CA LEU A 112 15.66 -6.92 -0.14
C LEU A 112 16.71 -8.04 0.06
N PRO A 113 16.48 -9.02 0.95
CA PRO A 113 17.28 -10.25 0.96
C PRO A 113 17.09 -11.07 -0.32
#